data_AF-A0A9L9PXA5-F1
#
_entry.id   AF-A0A9L9PXA5-F1
#
_cell.length_a   1.000
_cell.length_b   1.000
_cell.length_c   1.000
_cell.angle_alpha   90.00
_cell.angle_beta   90.00
_cell.angle_gamma   90.00
#
_symmetry.space_group_name_H-M   'P 1'
#
loop_
_entity.id
_entity.type
_entity.pdbx_description
1 polymer ?
#
loop_
_entity_poly.entity_id
_entity_poly.type
_entity_poly.pdbx_seq_one_letter_code
_entity_poly.pdbx_strand_id
1 'polypeptide(L)'
;MQHIFAFFCTGFLGAVVGANFPNNIQIVCSQFSKGVYAIFGFYERRTVNMLTSFCGALHVCFITPSFPVDTSNQFVLQLRPELQDALISIIDHYKWQKFVYIYDADRGL
;
A
#
# COMPACT_ATOMS: atom_id res chain seq x y z
N MET A 1 -10.98 -18.16 13.58
CA MET A 1 -11.08 -16.67 13.50
C MET A 1 -11.10 -16.14 12.07
N GLN A 2 -10.31 -16.67 11.13
CA GLN A 2 -10.26 -16.19 9.73
C GLN A 2 -11.60 -16.27 8.97
N HIS A 3 -12.37 -17.36 9.15
CA HIS A 3 -13.68 -17.53 8.50
C HIS A 3 -14.75 -16.53 8.97
N ILE A 4 -14.73 -16.11 10.23
CA ILE A 4 -15.69 -15.12 10.76
C ILE A 4 -15.40 -13.73 10.18
N PHE A 5 -14.12 -13.38 10.05
CA PHE A 5 -13.69 -12.10 9.47
C PHE A 5 -13.94 -12.02 7.97
N ALA A 6 -13.72 -13.11 7.24
CA ALA A 6 -14.06 -13.22 5.82
C ALA A 6 -15.57 -13.01 5.60
N PHE A 7 -16.42 -13.67 6.41
CA PHE A 7 -17.87 -13.48 6.38
C PHE A 7 -18.28 -12.04 6.75
N PHE A 8 -17.57 -11.39 7.67
CA PHE A 8 -17.85 -9.99 8.02
C PHE A 8 -17.45 -9.04 6.89
N CYS A 9 -16.34 -9.29 6.19
CA CYS A 9 -15.89 -8.46 5.08
C CYS A 9 -16.72 -8.66 3.80
N THR A 10 -17.13 -9.89 3.47
CA THR A 10 -17.93 -10.17 2.28
C THR A 10 -19.44 -10.03 2.52
N GLY A 11 -19.91 -10.30 3.73
CA GLY A 11 -21.34 -10.30 4.09
C GLY A 11 -21.79 -9.01 4.80
N PHE A 12 -21.12 -8.60 5.88
CA PHE A 12 -21.56 -7.45 6.68
C PHE A 12 -21.16 -6.11 6.04
N LEU A 13 -19.91 -5.98 5.58
CA LEU A 13 -19.45 -4.77 4.89
C LEU A 13 -20.11 -4.63 3.50
N GLY A 14 -20.39 -5.75 2.81
CA GLY A 14 -21.18 -5.75 1.57
C GLY A 14 -22.63 -5.32 1.77
N ALA A 15 -23.26 -5.72 2.88
CA ALA A 15 -24.64 -5.34 3.23
C ALA A 15 -24.77 -3.92 3.78
N VAL A 16 -23.77 -3.42 4.53
CA VAL A 16 -23.79 -2.08 5.14
C VAL A 16 -23.33 -0.99 4.17
N VAL A 17 -22.40 -1.29 3.25
CA VAL A 17 -21.81 -0.29 2.33
C VAL A 17 -22.45 -0.32 0.94
N GLY A 18 -23.25 -1.34 0.60
CA GLY A 18 -24.14 -1.40 -0.58
C GLY A 18 -23.53 -0.94 -1.91
N ALA A 19 -23.14 -1.88 -2.80
CA ALA A 19 -22.69 -1.67 -4.20
C ALA A 19 -21.51 -0.68 -4.45
N ASN A 20 -21.12 0.16 -3.50
CA ASN A 20 -19.98 1.10 -3.59
C ASN A 20 -18.70 0.55 -2.93
N PHE A 21 -18.60 -0.76 -2.79
CA PHE A 21 -17.41 -1.39 -2.25
C PHE A 21 -16.27 -1.27 -3.27
N PRO A 22 -15.12 -0.67 -2.91
CA PRO A 22 -14.00 -0.61 -3.84
C PRO A 22 -13.55 -2.03 -4.21
N ASN A 23 -13.46 -2.35 -5.51
CA ASN A 23 -13.04 -3.66 -6.01
C ASN A 23 -11.74 -4.18 -5.34
N ASN A 24 -10.84 -3.26 -4.98
CA ASN A 24 -9.58 -3.55 -4.29
C ASN A 24 -9.78 -4.21 -2.91
N ILE A 25 -10.83 -3.86 -2.17
CA ILE A 25 -11.12 -4.45 -0.85
C ILE A 25 -11.59 -5.90 -1.00
N GLN A 26 -12.44 -6.16 -1.99
CA GLN A 26 -12.97 -7.51 -2.24
C GLN A 26 -11.85 -8.49 -2.57
N ILE A 27 -10.87 -8.05 -3.37
CA ILE A 27 -9.71 -8.87 -3.74
C ILE A 27 -8.92 -9.23 -2.47
N VAL A 28 -8.58 -8.27 -1.62
CA VAL A 28 -7.82 -8.51 -0.38
C VAL A 28 -8.56 -9.46 0.55
N CYS A 29 -9.86 -9.24 0.80
CA CYS A 29 -10.66 -10.10 1.66
C CYS A 29 -10.82 -11.53 1.10
N SER A 30 -10.89 -11.69 -0.23
CA SER A 30 -10.94 -13.01 -0.86
C SER A 30 -9.62 -13.78 -0.73
N GLN A 31 -8.47 -13.10 -0.82
CA GLN A 31 -7.16 -13.74 -0.63
C GLN A 31 -6.96 -14.13 0.84
N PHE A 32 -7.42 -13.30 1.78
CA PHE A 32 -7.37 -13.65 3.20
C PHE A 32 -8.22 -14.86 3.54
N SER A 33 -9.43 -14.98 2.97
CA SER A 33 -10.30 -16.15 3.18
C SER A 33 -9.68 -17.47 2.68
N LYS A 34 -8.71 -17.40 1.75
CA LYS A 34 -7.96 -18.57 1.27
C LYS A 34 -6.81 -18.97 2.20
N GLY A 35 -6.52 -18.18 3.24
CA GLY A 35 -5.49 -18.49 4.23
C GLY A 35 -4.06 -18.26 3.73
N VAL A 36 -3.81 -17.18 2.98
CA VAL A 36 -2.46 -16.84 2.51
C VAL A 36 -1.54 -16.38 3.64
N TYR A 37 -0.25 -16.73 3.55
CA TYR A 37 0.79 -16.32 4.52
C TYR A 37 1.27 -14.89 4.32
N ALA A 38 1.27 -14.41 3.07
CA ALA A 38 1.62 -13.04 2.71
C ALA A 38 0.90 -12.66 1.41
N ILE A 39 0.72 -11.36 1.18
CA ILE A 39 0.10 -10.82 -0.03
C ILE A 39 1.15 -10.01 -0.78
N PHE A 40 1.40 -10.35 -2.05
CA PHE A 40 2.24 -9.56 -2.93
C PHE A 40 1.38 -8.70 -3.85
N GLY A 41 1.69 -7.42 -3.97
CA GLY A 41 0.94 -6.55 -4.86
C GLY A 41 1.45 -5.12 -4.95
N PHE A 42 0.74 -4.35 -5.77
CA PHE A 42 0.97 -2.92 -5.97
C PHE A 42 -0.15 -2.13 -5.30
N TYR A 43 0.18 -0.92 -4.86
CA TYR A 43 -0.80 0.09 -4.49
C TYR A 43 -0.49 1.42 -5.14
N GLU A 44 -1.54 2.23 -5.22
CA GLU A 44 -1.49 3.65 -5.52
C GLU A 44 -1.68 4.47 -4.24
N ARG A 45 -1.40 5.77 -4.31
CA ARG A 45 -1.53 6.72 -3.20
C ARG A 45 -2.91 6.76 -2.56
N ARG A 46 -3.95 6.49 -3.35
CA ARG A 46 -5.35 6.43 -2.86
C ARG A 46 -5.65 5.16 -2.06
N THR A 47 -4.95 4.07 -2.37
CA THR A 47 -5.20 2.73 -1.80
C THR A 47 -4.25 2.35 -0.68
N VAL A 48 -3.12 3.06 -0.53
CA VAL A 48 -2.06 2.69 0.41
C VAL A 48 -2.53 2.65 1.86
N ASN A 49 -3.24 3.69 2.32
CA ASN A 49 -3.74 3.78 3.69
C ASN A 49 -4.74 2.66 4.02
N MET A 50 -5.52 2.25 3.03
CA MET A 50 -6.47 1.16 3.18
C MET A 50 -5.72 -0.16 3.37
N LEU A 51 -4.79 -0.48 2.47
CA LEU A 51 -4.02 -1.73 2.52
C LEU A 51 -3.17 -1.82 3.79
N THR A 52 -2.48 -0.74 4.19
CA THR A 52 -1.68 -0.72 5.42
C THR A 52 -2.54 -0.97 6.66
N SER A 53 -3.73 -0.36 6.72
CA SER A 53 -4.69 -0.57 7.82
C SER A 53 -5.19 -2.01 7.87
N PHE A 54 -5.51 -2.62 6.72
CA PHE A 54 -5.92 -4.03 6.67
C PHE A 54 -4.80 -4.98 7.12
N CYS A 55 -3.57 -4.74 6.65
CA CYS A 55 -2.42 -5.57 7.02
C CYS A 55 -2.08 -5.45 8.50
N GLY A 56 -2.21 -4.26 9.07
CA GLY A 56 -2.07 -4.01 10.51
C GLY A 56 -3.16 -4.68 11.35
N ALA A 57 -4.41 -4.65 10.92
CA ALA A 57 -5.51 -5.27 11.67
C ALA A 57 -5.50 -6.80 11.61
N LEU A 58 -5.07 -7.37 10.49
CA LEU A 58 -5.10 -8.82 10.24
C LEU A 58 -3.77 -9.52 10.51
N HIS A 59 -2.72 -8.75 10.85
CA HIS A 59 -1.35 -9.25 11.01
C HIS A 59 -0.86 -10.06 9.80
N VAL A 60 -1.18 -9.60 8.58
CA VAL A 60 -0.75 -10.24 7.33
C VAL A 60 0.31 -9.39 6.68
N CYS A 61 1.44 -10.00 6.31
CA CYS A 61 2.51 -9.30 5.62
C CYS A 61 2.12 -8.96 4.18
N PHE A 62 2.24 -7.68 3.82
CA PHE A 62 2.08 -7.19 2.46
C PHE A 62 3.42 -6.80 1.87
N ILE A 63 3.80 -7.45 0.77
CA ILE A 63 5.08 -7.23 0.09
C ILE A 63 4.80 -6.42 -1.18
N THR A 64 5.50 -5.30 -1.35
CA THR A 64 5.22 -4.39 -2.46
C THR A 64 6.45 -3.68 -3.01
N PRO A 65 6.57 -3.59 -4.35
CA PRO A 65 7.57 -2.76 -5.02
C PRO A 65 7.06 -1.33 -5.33
N SER A 66 5.93 -0.91 -4.76
CA SER A 66 5.37 0.46 -4.88
C SER A 66 6.24 1.51 -4.17
N PHE A 67 5.90 2.80 -4.33
CA PHE A 67 6.60 3.91 -3.66
C PHE A 67 6.63 3.70 -2.14
N PRO A 68 7.76 3.95 -1.46
CA PRO A 68 7.83 3.83 -0.02
C PRO A 68 6.88 4.84 0.65
N VAL A 69 6.31 4.45 1.78
CA VAL A 69 5.50 5.34 2.62
C VAL A 69 6.14 5.44 3.99
N ASP A 70 6.35 6.66 4.46
CA ASP A 70 6.98 7.02 5.75
C ASP A 70 6.23 6.53 7.00
N THR A 71 5.17 5.75 6.83
CA THR A 71 4.44 5.17 7.94
C THR A 71 5.11 3.88 8.34
N SER A 72 5.61 3.82 9.59
CA SER A 72 6.21 2.65 10.23
C SER A 72 5.20 1.51 10.41
N ASN A 73 4.78 0.91 9.30
CA ASN A 73 3.82 -0.19 9.27
C ASN A 73 4.54 -1.52 9.50
N GLN A 74 4.29 -2.15 10.66
CA GLN A 74 4.94 -3.41 11.06
C GLN A 74 4.70 -4.59 10.11
N PHE A 75 3.68 -4.53 9.25
CA PHE A 75 3.28 -5.62 8.35
C PHE A 75 3.45 -5.29 6.86
N VAL A 76 4.16 -4.22 6.49
CA VAL A 76 4.40 -3.86 5.09
C VAL A 76 5.89 -3.94 4.78
N LEU A 77 6.24 -4.86 3.88
CA LEU A 77 7.60 -5.02 3.36
C LEU A 77 7.71 -4.30 2.02
N GLN A 78 8.43 -3.18 2.03
CA GLN A 78 8.70 -2.38 0.84
C GLN A 78 9.99 -2.87 0.18
N LEU A 79 9.88 -3.25 -1.10
CA LEU A 79 11.02 -3.71 -1.90
C LEU A 79 11.74 -2.56 -2.62
N ARG A 80 11.06 -1.41 -2.79
CA ARG A 80 11.62 -0.24 -3.45
C ARG A 80 12.38 0.60 -2.42
N PRO A 81 13.68 0.88 -2.62
CA PRO A 81 14.43 1.78 -1.76
C PRO A 81 13.99 3.24 -1.95
N GLU A 82 14.26 4.07 -0.95
CA GLU A 82 14.07 5.51 -1.04
C GLU A 82 15.07 6.14 -2.03
N LEU A 83 14.57 7.04 -2.88
CA LEU A 83 15.36 7.68 -3.94
C LEU A 83 15.78 9.11 -3.57
N GLN A 84 15.18 9.70 -2.53
CA GLN A 84 15.36 11.11 -2.17
C GLN A 84 16.84 11.44 -1.90
N ASP A 85 17.52 10.63 -1.09
CA ASP A 85 18.94 10.81 -0.76
C ASP A 85 19.86 10.72 -1.98
N ALA A 86 19.59 9.77 -2.87
CA ALA A 86 20.38 9.60 -4.09
C ALA A 86 20.21 10.81 -5.04
N LEU A 87 19.01 11.37 -5.14
CA LEU A 87 18.76 12.57 -5.95
C LEU A 87 19.47 13.80 -5.38
N ILE A 88 19.41 14.00 -4.07
CA ILE A 88 20.13 15.09 -3.39
C ILE A 88 21.63 14.95 -3.62
N SER A 89 22.18 13.74 -3.46
CA SER A 89 23.60 13.46 -3.69
C SER A 89 24.05 13.84 -5.11
N ILE A 90 23.22 13.58 -6.13
CA ILE A 90 23.53 13.95 -7.53
C ILE A 90 23.52 15.47 -7.73
N ILE A 91 22.53 16.17 -7.15
CA ILE A 91 22.43 17.63 -7.23
C ILE A 91 23.66 18.28 -6.58
N ASP A 92 24.06 17.80 -5.41
CA ASP A 92 25.25 18.26 -4.69
C ASP A 92 26.54 17.93 -5.46
N HIS A 93 26.65 16.74 -6.03
CA HIS A 93 27.80 16.31 -6.81
C HIS A 93 28.05 17.23 -8.02
N TYR A 94 26.99 17.59 -8.75
CA TYR A 94 27.07 18.50 -9.90
C TYR A 94 26.97 19.98 -9.53
N LYS A 95 26.81 20.31 -8.24
CA LYS A 95 26.69 21.68 -7.71
C LYS A 95 25.63 22.51 -8.44
N TRP A 96 24.48 21.91 -8.76
CA TRP A 96 23.40 22.61 -9.45
C TRP A 96 22.79 23.69 -8.55
N GLN A 97 23.01 24.97 -8.88
CA GLN A 97 22.42 26.09 -8.13
C GLN A 97 21.05 26.52 -8.66
N LYS A 98 20.73 26.19 -9.91
CA LYS A 98 19.44 26.44 -10.57
C LYS A 98 19.11 25.28 -11.48
N PHE A 99 17.94 24.69 -11.30
CA PHE A 99 17.43 23.59 -12.11
C PHE A 99 15.90 23.62 -12.14
N VAL A 100 15.31 22.90 -13.08
CA VAL A 100 13.85 22.74 -13.19
C VAL A 100 13.47 21.36 -12.67
N TYR A 101 12.51 21.31 -11.75
CA TYR A 101 11.99 20.07 -11.20
C TYR A 101 10.58 19.81 -11.75
N ILE A 102 10.43 18.77 -12.55
CA ILE A 102 9.15 18.33 -13.10
C ILE A 102 8.73 17.08 -12.33
N TYR A 103 7.56 17.11 -11.69
CA TYR A 103 7.05 16.01 -10.90
C TYR A 103 5.60 15.67 -11.27
N ASP A 104 5.22 14.43 -10.96
CA ASP A 104 3.87 13.90 -11.14
C ASP A 104 3.21 13.73 -9.77
N ALA A 105 2.04 14.34 -9.58
CA ALA A 105 1.32 14.32 -8.31
C ALA A 105 0.80 12.92 -7.93
N ASP A 106 0.59 12.05 -8.92
CA ASP A 106 0.06 10.70 -8.72
C ASP A 106 1.12 9.71 -8.22
N ARG A 107 2.40 9.97 -8.49
CA ARG A 107 3.48 8.98 -8.28
C ARG A 107 4.04 8.91 -6.87
N GLY A 108 3.76 9.90 -6.01
CA GLY A 108 4.28 9.94 -4.64
C GLY A 108 5.81 9.99 -4.62
N LEU A 109 6.36 11.18 -4.40
CA LEU A 109 7.75 11.37 -3.99
C LEU A 109 7.79 11.65 -2.50
#